data_AF-A0A2M8CWE3-F1
#
_entry.id   AF-A0A2M8CWE3-F1
#
_cell.length_a   1.000
_cell.length_b   1.000
_cell.length_c   1.000
_cell.angle_alpha   90.00
_cell.angle_beta   90.00
_cell.angle_gamma   90.00
#
_symmetry.space_group_name_H-M   'P 1'
#
loop_
_entity.id
_entity.type
_entity.pdbx_description
1 polymer ?
#
loop_
_entity_poly.entity_id
_entity_poly.type
_entity_poly.pdbx_seq_one_letter_code
_entity_poly.pdbx_strand_id
1 'polypeptide(L)'
;MDIIYWDHYYNNIIILNLLIVVLLFTALRIFSGVTSHISAADELLRKDNPAFGISLAATMFAITIMLTGTIYGSPEADARYAILAVGVFGFIGIALMALTRVILDKVTLPSISLRDEIVKGNIAVGIADAGNILAAAVILRAVLIWVIGFNMESLLALLSGYAVSQCVLTAMTLLKRHTYRIFYKGGDLQEQLKNGNIAVALRFAGRKIGTAFAIATAAHIVVYEQYEVSQILVAWFIASVVAVIVWEILCFAAEQIILWRVDTRSEVQEQKNIAIGAVQAVIYIAMGLLISSI
;
A
#
# COMPACT_ATOMS: atom_id res chain seq x y z
N MET A 1 -12.56 40.46 13.20
CA MET A 1 -11.80 39.49 12.39
C MET A 1 -11.48 38.33 13.31
N ASP A 2 -12.24 37.25 13.22
CA ASP A 2 -11.92 36.06 13.98
C ASP A 2 -10.71 35.41 13.31
N ILE A 3 -9.57 35.46 14.01
CA ILE A 3 -8.28 34.90 13.58
C ILE A 3 -8.38 33.35 13.52
N ILE A 4 -9.42 32.78 14.14
CA ILE A 4 -9.74 31.36 14.16
C ILE A 4 -11.14 31.20 13.57
N TYR A 5 -11.22 30.71 12.34
CA TYR A 5 -12.49 30.33 11.71
C TYR A 5 -12.88 28.93 12.19
N TRP A 6 -13.82 28.85 13.14
CA TRP A 6 -14.28 27.61 13.76
C TRP A 6 -15.72 27.32 13.35
N ASP A 7 -15.92 26.79 12.14
CA ASP A 7 -17.25 26.52 11.61
C ASP A 7 -17.77 25.15 12.08
N HIS A 8 -18.92 25.18 12.76
CA HIS A 8 -19.63 24.01 13.29
C HIS A 8 -19.96 22.96 12.22
N TYR A 9 -20.14 23.36 10.97
CA TYR A 9 -20.41 22.44 9.86
C TYR A 9 -19.23 21.51 9.57
N TYR A 10 -18.01 22.06 9.48
CA TYR A 10 -16.79 21.27 9.26
C TYR A 10 -16.52 20.31 10.42
N ASN A 11 -16.80 20.72 11.66
CA ASN A 11 -16.65 19.86 12.83
C ASN A 11 -17.54 18.62 12.76
N ASN A 12 -18.80 18.79 12.35
CA ASN A 12 -19.73 17.67 12.22
C ASN A 12 -19.27 16.67 11.16
N ILE A 13 -18.74 17.14 10.03
CA ILE A 13 -18.19 16.29 8.97
C ILE A 13 -16.97 15.52 9.47
N ILE A 14 -16.04 16.17 10.17
CA ILE A 14 -14.84 15.52 10.72
C ILE A 14 -15.24 14.43 11.74
N ILE A 15 -16.16 14.73 12.67
CA ILE A 15 -16.63 13.77 13.66
C ILE A 15 -17.29 12.57 12.99
N LEU A 16 -18.15 12.81 12.00
CA LEU A 16 -18.81 11.76 11.23
C LEU A 16 -17.80 10.85 10.52
N ASN A 17 -16.78 11.43 9.88
CA ASN A 17 -15.72 10.70 9.21
C ASN A 17 -14.91 9.84 10.20
N LEU A 18 -14.56 10.38 11.36
CA LEU A 18 -13.89 9.62 12.42
C LEU A 18 -14.74 8.46 12.94
N LEU A 19 -16.04 8.67 13.13
CA LEU A 19 -16.97 7.61 13.54
C LEU A 19 -17.05 6.49 12.50
N ILE A 20 -17.08 6.83 11.20
CA ILE A 20 -17.06 5.84 10.12
C ILE A 20 -15.76 5.04 10.13
N VAL A 21 -14.61 5.69 10.31
CA VAL A 21 -13.30 5.00 10.41
C VAL A 21 -13.30 4.02 11.59
N VAL A 22 -13.77 4.45 12.77
CA VAL A 22 -13.88 3.58 13.96
C VAL A 22 -14.84 2.40 13.71
N LEU A 23 -15.95 2.65 13.03
CA LEU A 23 -16.93 1.62 12.68
C LEU A 23 -16.31 0.60 11.70
N LEU A 24 -15.58 1.05 10.69
CA LEU A 24 -14.88 0.18 9.74
C LEU A 24 -13.81 -0.67 10.44
N PHE A 25 -13.01 -0.09 11.35
CA PHE A 25 -12.05 -0.85 12.16
C PHE A 25 -12.73 -1.91 13.03
N THR A 26 -13.86 -1.55 13.65
CA THR A 26 -14.63 -2.48 14.48
C THR A 26 -15.20 -3.60 13.62
N ALA A 27 -15.77 -3.28 12.46
CA ALA A 27 -16.27 -4.25 11.51
C ALA A 27 -15.18 -5.22 11.06
N LEU A 28 -13.98 -4.74 10.73
CA LEU A 28 -12.85 -5.59 10.31
C LEU A 28 -12.35 -6.50 11.42
N ARG A 29 -12.28 -6.02 12.65
CA ARG A 29 -11.95 -6.86 13.81
C ARG A 29 -12.95 -8.00 13.96
N ILE A 30 -14.24 -7.72 13.75
CA ILE A 30 -15.30 -8.73 13.83
C ILE A 30 -15.21 -9.68 12.63
N PHE A 31 -15.11 -9.16 11.41
CA PHE A 31 -15.06 -9.94 10.18
C PHE A 31 -13.82 -10.84 10.09
N SER A 32 -12.65 -10.35 10.49
CA SER A 32 -11.42 -11.17 10.54
C SER A 32 -11.56 -12.38 11.48
N GLY A 33 -12.38 -12.28 12.53
CA GLY A 33 -12.74 -13.41 13.39
C GLY A 33 -13.77 -14.38 12.79
N VAL A 34 -14.62 -13.92 11.86
CA VAL A 34 -15.72 -14.71 11.27
C VAL A 34 -15.33 -15.42 9.97
N THR A 35 -14.59 -14.76 9.07
CA THR A 35 -14.31 -15.30 7.72
C THR A 35 -13.06 -16.17 7.61
N SER A 36 -12.18 -16.18 8.63
CA SER A 36 -10.88 -16.82 8.51
C SER A 36 -10.73 -18.16 9.24
N HIS A 37 -11.72 -18.64 10.01
CA HIS A 37 -11.55 -19.78 10.95
C HIS A 37 -10.33 -19.65 11.90
N ILE A 38 -9.74 -18.45 11.96
CA ILE A 38 -8.64 -18.08 12.84
C ILE A 38 -9.16 -16.85 13.59
N SER A 39 -9.53 -17.05 14.84
CA SER A 39 -9.93 -15.94 15.69
C SER A 39 -8.74 -14.98 15.80
N ALA A 40 -8.86 -13.77 15.24
CA ALA A 40 -7.85 -12.72 15.41
C ALA A 40 -7.57 -12.44 16.89
N ALA A 41 -8.56 -12.66 17.76
CA ALA A 41 -8.40 -12.58 19.21
C ALA A 41 -7.57 -13.75 19.77
N ASP A 42 -7.72 -14.97 19.27
CA ASP A 42 -6.90 -16.11 19.71
C ASP A 42 -5.44 -15.97 19.21
N GLU A 43 -5.24 -15.47 17.99
CA GLU A 43 -3.89 -15.30 17.43
C GLU A 43 -3.12 -14.16 18.11
N LEU A 44 -3.80 -13.07 18.49
CA LEU A 44 -3.19 -11.93 19.20
C LEU A 44 -3.10 -12.08 20.71
N LEU A 45 -4.11 -12.67 21.36
CA LEU A 45 -4.21 -12.68 22.84
C LEU A 45 -3.82 -14.03 23.45
N ARG A 46 -3.87 -15.14 22.69
CA ARG A 46 -3.49 -16.47 23.22
C ARG A 46 -2.15 -16.97 22.69
N LYS A 47 -1.78 -16.60 21.46
CA LYS A 47 -0.52 -17.05 20.85
C LYS A 47 0.58 -15.98 20.80
N ASP A 48 0.27 -14.72 21.16
CA ASP A 48 1.20 -13.58 21.09
C ASP A 48 1.98 -13.51 19.76
N ASN A 49 1.30 -13.75 18.63
CA ASN A 49 1.95 -13.86 17.33
C ASN A 49 2.34 -12.47 16.77
N PRO A 50 3.64 -12.10 16.74
CA PRO A 50 4.06 -10.77 16.30
C PRO A 50 3.88 -10.56 14.79
N ALA A 51 4.00 -11.61 13.97
CA ALA A 51 3.80 -11.53 12.53
C ALA A 51 2.35 -11.19 12.19
N PHE A 52 1.41 -11.83 12.88
CA PHE A 52 -0.02 -11.51 12.76
C PHE A 52 -0.32 -10.08 13.22
N GLY A 53 0.27 -9.65 14.35
CA GLY A 53 0.17 -8.27 14.84
C GLY A 53 0.63 -7.23 13.82
N ILE A 54 1.78 -7.43 13.19
CA ILE A 54 2.31 -6.54 12.14
C ILE A 54 1.36 -6.46 10.93
N SER A 55 0.90 -7.61 10.42
CA SER A 55 -0.02 -7.65 9.27
C SER A 55 -1.37 -6.97 9.57
N LEU A 56 -1.92 -7.20 10.77
CA LEU A 56 -3.18 -6.58 11.18
C LEU A 56 -3.03 -5.07 11.38
N ALA A 57 -1.99 -4.63 12.08
CA ALA A 57 -1.72 -3.21 12.29
C ALA A 57 -1.54 -2.47 10.96
N ALA A 58 -0.79 -3.06 10.03
CA ALA A 58 -0.63 -2.52 8.68
C ALA A 58 -1.95 -2.46 7.92
N THR A 59 -2.83 -3.47 8.08
CA THR A 59 -4.16 -3.45 7.46
C THR A 59 -5.01 -2.29 8.00
N MET A 60 -5.06 -2.10 9.32
CA MET A 60 -5.76 -0.97 9.93
C MET A 60 -5.22 0.37 9.43
N PHE A 61 -3.90 0.53 9.37
CA PHE A 61 -3.27 1.74 8.90
C PHE A 61 -3.51 1.99 7.39
N ALA A 62 -3.45 0.94 6.57
CA ALA A 62 -3.75 0.98 5.15
C ALA A 62 -5.17 1.52 4.89
N ILE A 63 -6.14 1.07 5.67
CA ILE A 63 -7.51 1.57 5.56
C ILE A 63 -7.60 3.05 5.89
N THR A 64 -6.92 3.51 6.95
CA THR A 64 -6.85 4.96 7.26
C THR A 64 -6.31 5.74 6.08
N ILE A 65 -5.16 5.33 5.53
CA ILE A 65 -4.51 6.00 4.39
C ILE A 65 -5.47 6.09 3.22
N MET A 66 -6.07 4.97 2.82
CA MET A 66 -7.02 4.90 1.72
C MET A 66 -8.22 5.83 1.94
N LEU A 67 -8.83 5.81 3.14
CA LEU A 67 -10.02 6.62 3.44
C LEU A 67 -9.73 8.12 3.42
N THR A 68 -8.48 8.55 3.69
CA THR A 68 -8.10 9.96 3.50
C THR A 68 -8.25 10.43 2.05
N GLY A 69 -8.36 9.52 1.06
CA GLY A 69 -8.69 9.87 -0.32
C GLY A 69 -10.18 10.07 -0.58
N THR A 70 -11.06 9.51 0.26
CA THR A 70 -12.54 9.63 0.14
C THR A 70 -13.13 10.79 0.95
N ILE A 71 -12.45 11.20 2.01
CA ILE A 71 -12.99 12.08 3.06
C ILE A 71 -13.08 13.57 2.63
N TYR A 72 -12.37 13.99 1.57
CA TYR A 72 -12.26 15.40 1.17
C TYR A 72 -13.16 15.82 -0.02
N GLY A 73 -14.23 15.06 -0.32
CA GLY A 73 -15.19 15.41 -1.36
C GLY A 73 -16.11 16.56 -0.94
N SER A 74 -15.86 17.76 -1.48
CA SER A 74 -16.68 19.00 -1.49
C SER A 74 -17.47 19.35 -0.21
N PRO A 75 -17.13 20.45 0.50
CA PRO A 75 -17.92 21.00 1.62
C PRO A 75 -19.40 21.28 1.27
N GLU A 76 -19.70 21.42 -0.01
CA GLU A 76 -21.01 21.69 -0.57
C GLU A 76 -21.90 20.42 -0.70
N ALA A 77 -21.35 19.23 -0.48
CA ALA A 77 -22.10 17.97 -0.60
C ALA A 77 -22.96 17.70 0.65
N ASP A 78 -24.22 17.30 0.43
CA ASP A 78 -25.12 16.84 1.49
C ASP A 78 -24.47 15.68 2.27
N ALA A 79 -24.50 15.77 3.60
CA ALA A 79 -23.91 14.80 4.53
C ALA A 79 -24.31 13.35 4.22
N ARG A 80 -25.54 13.13 3.69
CA ARG A 80 -26.00 11.80 3.27
C ARG A 80 -25.18 11.23 2.11
N TYR A 81 -24.85 12.06 1.12
CA TYR A 81 -24.02 11.66 -0.01
C TYR A 81 -22.59 11.36 0.41
N ALA A 82 -22.02 12.17 1.31
CA ALA A 82 -20.68 11.92 1.86
C ALA A 82 -20.60 10.56 2.58
N ILE A 83 -21.58 10.24 3.45
CA ILE A 83 -21.63 8.94 4.15
C ILE A 83 -21.69 7.78 3.16
N LEU A 84 -22.57 7.87 2.16
CA LEU A 84 -22.73 6.82 1.16
C LEU A 84 -21.47 6.62 0.32
N ALA A 85 -20.81 7.70 -0.11
CA ALA A 85 -19.57 7.64 -0.87
C ALA A 85 -18.44 6.99 -0.06
N VAL A 86 -18.23 7.43 1.19
CA VAL A 86 -17.21 6.84 2.08
C VAL A 86 -17.52 5.36 2.38
N GLY A 87 -18.79 5.02 2.60
CA GLY A 87 -19.21 3.63 2.85
C GLY A 87 -18.95 2.71 1.65
N VAL A 88 -19.39 3.11 0.45
CA VAL A 88 -19.25 2.31 -0.77
C VAL A 88 -17.80 2.23 -1.22
N PHE A 89 -17.10 3.36 -1.36
CA PHE A 89 -15.69 3.35 -1.78
C PHE A 89 -14.78 2.74 -0.71
N GLY A 90 -15.08 2.93 0.58
CA GLY A 90 -14.38 2.26 1.66
C GLY A 90 -14.50 0.74 1.58
N PHE A 91 -15.71 0.22 1.38
CA PHE A 91 -15.94 -1.22 1.22
C PHE A 91 -15.22 -1.78 -0.02
N ILE A 92 -15.36 -1.11 -1.17
CA ILE A 92 -14.72 -1.53 -2.43
C ILE A 92 -13.20 -1.48 -2.29
N GLY A 93 -12.65 -0.42 -1.70
CA GLY A 93 -11.22 -0.30 -1.46
C GLY A 93 -10.67 -1.39 -0.54
N ILE A 94 -11.40 -1.78 0.51
CA ILE A 94 -11.05 -2.93 1.36
C ILE A 94 -11.02 -4.23 0.53
N ALA A 95 -12.02 -4.46 -0.33
CA ALA A 95 -12.05 -5.63 -1.20
C ALA A 95 -10.87 -5.65 -2.19
N LEU A 96 -10.52 -4.50 -2.78
CA LEU A 96 -9.38 -4.37 -3.68
C LEU A 96 -8.05 -4.59 -2.95
N MET A 97 -7.88 -4.10 -1.72
CA MET A 97 -6.71 -4.39 -0.88
C MET A 97 -6.59 -5.89 -0.56
N ALA A 98 -7.71 -6.57 -0.28
CA ALA A 98 -7.71 -8.02 -0.11
C ALA A 98 -7.29 -8.74 -1.40
N LEU A 99 -7.75 -8.26 -2.57
CA LEU A 99 -7.28 -8.75 -3.87
C LEU A 99 -5.77 -8.51 -4.06
N THR A 100 -5.21 -7.36 -3.63
CA THR A 100 -3.77 -7.11 -3.68
C THR A 100 -2.99 -8.15 -2.86
N ARG A 101 -3.50 -8.58 -1.71
CA ARG A 101 -2.90 -9.65 -0.89
C ARG A 101 -2.96 -11.00 -1.60
N VAL A 102 -4.06 -11.31 -2.27
CA VAL A 102 -4.18 -12.54 -3.10
C VAL A 102 -3.19 -12.52 -4.26
N ILE A 103 -3.03 -11.39 -4.96
CA ILE A 103 -2.05 -11.23 -6.05
C ILE A 103 -0.62 -11.40 -5.51
N LEU A 104 -0.32 -10.89 -4.32
CA LEU A 104 0.97 -11.11 -3.69
C LEU A 104 1.23 -12.61 -3.47
N ASP A 105 0.29 -13.32 -2.85
CA ASP A 105 0.41 -14.74 -2.51
C ASP A 105 0.49 -15.66 -3.74
N LYS A 106 -0.39 -15.45 -4.72
CA LYS A 106 -0.52 -16.39 -5.86
C LYS A 106 0.34 -16.04 -7.06
N VAL A 107 0.63 -14.77 -7.29
CA VAL A 107 1.34 -14.32 -8.51
C VAL A 107 2.76 -13.89 -8.17
N THR A 108 2.92 -13.08 -7.13
CA THR A 108 4.19 -12.41 -6.85
C THR A 108 5.14 -13.27 -6.01
N LEU A 109 4.61 -14.02 -5.04
CA LEU A 109 5.36 -14.87 -4.12
C LEU A 109 4.79 -16.32 -4.09
N PRO A 110 4.67 -17.01 -5.24
CA PRO A 110 3.97 -18.30 -5.33
C PRO A 110 4.64 -19.47 -4.57
N SER A 111 5.88 -19.33 -4.13
CA SER A 111 6.65 -20.35 -3.41
C SER A 111 6.46 -20.30 -1.89
N ILE A 112 5.77 -19.28 -1.38
CA ILE A 112 5.41 -19.16 0.04
C ILE A 112 3.90 -18.89 0.17
N SER A 113 3.30 -19.47 1.20
CA SER A 113 1.92 -19.14 1.61
C SER A 113 1.98 -18.05 2.65
N LEU A 114 1.56 -16.82 2.33
CA LEU A 114 1.57 -15.70 3.27
C LEU A 114 0.78 -16.03 4.53
N ARG A 115 -0.40 -16.65 4.37
CA ARG A 115 -1.26 -17.03 5.49
C ARG A 115 -0.54 -17.99 6.42
N ASP A 116 0.03 -19.07 5.89
CA ASP A 116 0.63 -20.12 6.71
C ASP A 116 1.88 -19.61 7.43
N GLU A 117 2.69 -18.80 6.75
CA GLU A 117 3.90 -18.22 7.34
C GLU A 117 3.56 -17.18 8.42
N ILE A 118 2.54 -16.34 8.23
CA ILE A 118 2.09 -15.40 9.26
C ILE A 118 1.54 -16.16 10.48
N VAL A 119 0.73 -17.22 10.29
CA VAL A 119 0.21 -18.05 11.39
C VAL A 119 1.33 -18.79 12.14
N LYS A 120 2.43 -19.14 11.46
CA LYS A 120 3.64 -19.71 12.11
C LYS A 120 4.47 -18.67 12.87
N GLY A 121 4.14 -17.38 12.80
CA GLY A 121 4.90 -16.32 13.46
C GLY A 121 6.09 -15.79 12.64
N ASN A 122 6.13 -16.01 11.33
CA ASN A 122 7.19 -15.50 10.48
C ASN A 122 7.09 -13.97 10.29
N ILE A 123 7.83 -13.23 11.12
CA ILE A 123 7.86 -11.75 11.12
C ILE A 123 8.25 -11.19 9.76
N ALA A 124 9.19 -11.82 9.05
CA ALA A 124 9.63 -11.35 7.73
C ALA A 124 8.48 -11.37 6.71
N VAL A 125 7.66 -12.43 6.71
CA VAL A 125 6.47 -12.50 5.85
C VAL A 125 5.39 -11.52 6.31
N GLY A 126 5.22 -11.32 7.63
CA GLY A 126 4.34 -10.27 8.17
C GLY A 126 4.72 -8.86 7.70
N ILE A 127 6.00 -8.53 7.68
CA ILE A 127 6.52 -7.25 7.16
C ILE A 127 6.31 -7.14 5.64
N ALA A 128 6.55 -8.23 4.89
CA ALA A 128 6.33 -8.23 3.44
C ALA A 128 4.85 -8.01 3.08
N ASP A 129 3.93 -8.63 3.83
CA ASP A 129 2.49 -8.39 3.70
C ASP A 129 2.12 -6.95 4.05
N ALA A 130 2.66 -6.42 5.16
CA ALA A 130 2.46 -5.03 5.57
C ALA A 130 2.89 -4.04 4.48
N GLY A 131 4.06 -4.24 3.86
CA GLY A 131 4.50 -3.41 2.75
C GLY A 131 3.57 -3.48 1.54
N ASN A 132 3.01 -4.65 1.24
CA ASN A 132 2.08 -4.83 0.12
C ASN A 132 0.72 -4.18 0.36
N ILE A 133 0.15 -4.31 1.57
CA ILE A 133 -1.15 -3.73 1.89
C ILE A 133 -1.07 -2.20 1.99
N LEU A 134 0.03 -1.66 2.52
CA LEU A 134 0.27 -0.21 2.54
C LEU A 134 0.48 0.36 1.13
N ALA A 135 1.19 -0.37 0.25
CA ALA A 135 1.31 0.01 -1.15
C ALA A 135 -0.06 0.07 -1.85
N ALA A 136 -0.93 -0.91 -1.61
CA ALA A 136 -2.30 -0.91 -2.15
C ALA A 136 -3.11 0.30 -1.66
N ALA A 137 -3.02 0.63 -0.37
CA ALA A 137 -3.69 1.79 0.19
C ALA A 137 -3.23 3.12 -0.40
N VAL A 138 -1.92 3.29 -0.63
CA VAL A 138 -1.38 4.50 -1.27
C VAL A 138 -1.93 4.65 -2.69
N ILE A 139 -1.94 3.58 -3.48
CA ILE A 139 -2.52 3.57 -4.83
C ILE A 139 -4.01 3.92 -4.79
N LEU A 140 -4.78 3.22 -3.95
CA LEU A 140 -6.22 3.45 -3.85
C LEU A 140 -6.53 4.88 -3.41
N ARG A 141 -5.79 5.40 -2.43
CA ARG A 141 -5.90 6.80 -2.01
C ARG A 141 -5.70 7.75 -3.19
N ALA A 142 -4.67 7.54 -3.99
CA ALA A 142 -4.35 8.40 -5.13
C ALA A 142 -5.46 8.35 -6.19
N VAL A 143 -5.96 7.16 -6.52
CA VAL A 143 -7.06 6.99 -7.48
C VAL A 143 -8.36 7.62 -6.96
N LEU A 144 -8.66 7.48 -5.67
CA LEU A 144 -9.85 8.07 -5.06
C LEU A 144 -9.82 9.61 -5.04
N ILE A 145 -8.63 10.20 -4.86
CA ILE A 145 -8.45 11.66 -4.97
C ILE A 145 -8.60 12.11 -6.43
N TRP A 146 -8.10 11.31 -7.37
CA TRP A 146 -8.13 11.62 -8.79
C TRP A 146 -9.54 11.54 -9.40
N VAL A 147 -10.37 10.61 -8.93
CA VAL A 147 -11.73 10.44 -9.42
C VAL A 147 -12.66 11.49 -8.82
N ILE A 148 -13.43 12.16 -9.67
CA ILE A 148 -14.42 13.17 -9.25
C ILE A 148 -15.83 12.56 -9.28
N GLY A 149 -16.59 12.82 -8.21
CA GLY A 149 -18.02 12.47 -8.10
C GLY A 149 -18.32 11.07 -7.54
N PHE A 150 -19.61 10.80 -7.36
CA PHE A 150 -20.15 9.52 -6.88
C PHE A 150 -21.20 9.00 -7.87
N ASN A 151 -20.72 8.39 -8.96
CA ASN A 151 -21.57 7.78 -9.99
C ASN A 151 -20.90 6.51 -10.56
N MET A 152 -21.56 5.87 -11.54
CA MET A 152 -21.05 4.63 -12.13
C MET A 152 -19.71 4.81 -12.85
N GLU A 153 -19.50 5.95 -13.52
CA GLU A 153 -18.23 6.25 -14.20
C GLU A 153 -17.09 6.45 -13.20
N SER A 154 -17.34 7.13 -12.09
CA SER A 154 -16.39 7.26 -10.98
C SER A 154 -15.98 5.88 -10.44
N LEU A 155 -16.94 4.96 -10.30
CA LEU A 155 -16.66 3.60 -9.86
C LEU A 155 -15.83 2.81 -10.89
N LEU A 156 -16.17 2.90 -12.17
CA LEU A 156 -15.40 2.25 -13.24
C LEU A 156 -13.97 2.81 -13.32
N ALA A 157 -13.81 4.13 -13.16
CA ALA A 157 -12.50 4.78 -13.11
C ALA A 157 -11.68 4.32 -11.90
N LEU A 158 -12.30 4.16 -10.72
CA LEU A 158 -11.63 3.61 -9.53
C LEU A 158 -11.11 2.19 -9.79
N LEU A 159 -11.98 1.31 -10.30
CA LEU A 159 -11.64 -0.10 -10.55
C LEU A 159 -10.54 -0.23 -11.60
N SER A 160 -10.64 0.53 -12.69
CA SER A 160 -9.68 0.49 -13.80
C SER A 160 -8.34 1.15 -13.45
N GLY A 161 -8.36 2.31 -12.78
CA GLY A 161 -7.16 2.99 -12.28
C GLY A 161 -6.41 2.13 -11.26
N TYR A 162 -7.13 1.46 -10.35
CA TYR A 162 -6.55 0.46 -9.46
C TYR A 162 -5.96 -0.71 -10.25
N ALA A 163 -6.68 -1.28 -11.22
CA ALA A 163 -6.20 -2.42 -12.00
C ALA A 163 -4.90 -2.11 -12.74
N VAL A 164 -4.84 -0.97 -13.43
CA VAL A 164 -3.62 -0.49 -14.12
C VAL A 164 -2.46 -0.33 -13.13
N SER A 165 -2.70 0.35 -12.02
CA SER A 165 -1.69 0.60 -10.98
C SER A 165 -1.20 -0.70 -10.34
N GLN A 166 -2.09 -1.65 -10.08
CA GLN A 166 -1.78 -2.95 -9.52
C GLN A 166 -0.96 -3.80 -10.50
N CYS A 167 -1.23 -3.70 -11.81
CA CYS A 167 -0.41 -4.33 -12.84
C CYS A 167 1.02 -3.77 -12.82
N VAL A 168 1.20 -2.44 -12.74
CA VAL A 168 2.53 -1.81 -12.65
C VAL A 168 3.27 -2.24 -11.38
N LEU A 169 2.60 -2.18 -10.21
CA LEU A 169 3.18 -2.61 -8.93
C LEU A 169 3.61 -4.09 -8.97
N THR A 170 2.79 -4.96 -9.55
CA THR A 170 3.07 -6.39 -9.67
C THR A 170 4.22 -6.64 -10.64
N ALA A 171 4.21 -6.02 -11.82
CA ALA A 171 5.29 -6.11 -12.80
C ALA A 171 6.63 -5.68 -12.19
N MET A 172 6.62 -4.56 -11.45
CA MET A 172 7.82 -4.07 -10.78
C MET A 172 8.35 -5.06 -9.74
N THR A 173 7.45 -5.67 -8.97
CA THR A 173 7.85 -6.68 -7.98
C THR A 173 8.43 -7.94 -8.64
N LEU A 174 7.83 -8.39 -9.76
CA LEU A 174 8.32 -9.53 -10.53
C LEU A 174 9.69 -9.27 -11.17
N LEU A 175 9.90 -8.08 -11.73
CA LEU A 175 11.19 -7.65 -12.26
C LEU A 175 12.26 -7.72 -11.17
N LYS A 176 11.99 -7.14 -10.00
CA LYS A 176 12.95 -7.15 -8.89
C LYS A 176 13.21 -8.54 -8.33
N ARG A 177 12.19 -9.40 -8.25
CA ARG A 177 12.37 -10.83 -7.91
C ARG A 177 13.28 -11.52 -8.92
N HIS A 178 13.09 -11.27 -10.21
CA HIS A 178 13.91 -11.87 -11.27
C HIS A 178 15.36 -11.36 -11.23
N THR A 179 15.56 -10.05 -11.11
CA THR A 179 16.87 -9.42 -10.90
C THR A 179 17.55 -9.99 -9.65
N TYR A 180 16.81 -10.15 -8.55
CA TYR A 180 17.31 -10.74 -7.32
C TYR A 180 17.85 -12.16 -7.54
N ARG A 181 17.18 -12.97 -8.36
CA ARG A 181 17.68 -14.32 -8.70
C ARG A 181 18.93 -14.29 -9.59
N ILE A 182 19.03 -13.36 -10.55
CA ILE A 182 20.16 -13.29 -11.49
C ILE A 182 21.43 -12.82 -10.80
N PHE A 183 21.36 -11.68 -10.13
CA PHE A 183 22.54 -11.09 -9.53
C PHE A 183 22.94 -11.85 -8.25
N TYR A 184 21.95 -12.47 -7.60
CA TYR A 184 21.88 -13.27 -6.38
C TYR A 184 22.49 -14.68 -6.34
N LYS A 185 23.81 -14.94 -6.26
CA LYS A 185 24.38 -16.32 -6.29
C LYS A 185 24.05 -17.24 -5.08
N GLY A 186 23.13 -16.88 -4.18
CA GLY A 186 22.92 -17.59 -2.91
C GLY A 186 21.49 -17.69 -2.36
N GLY A 187 20.45 -17.41 -3.15
CA GLY A 187 19.07 -17.73 -2.73
C GLY A 187 17.97 -16.91 -3.40
N ASP A 188 16.77 -17.49 -3.44
CA ASP A 188 15.56 -16.83 -3.93
C ASP A 188 15.01 -15.80 -2.91
N LEU A 189 14.38 -14.73 -3.38
CA LEU A 189 13.76 -13.73 -2.50
C LEU A 189 12.75 -14.39 -1.54
N GLN A 190 11.97 -15.34 -2.05
CA GLN A 190 10.92 -15.99 -1.26
C GLN A 190 11.51 -16.95 -0.23
N GLU A 191 12.65 -17.58 -0.54
CA GLU A 191 13.40 -18.39 0.40
C GLU A 191 13.93 -17.55 1.57
N GLN A 192 14.46 -16.35 1.29
CA GLN A 192 14.89 -15.43 2.33
C GLN A 192 13.73 -15.00 3.25
N LEU A 193 12.56 -14.72 2.67
CA LEU A 193 11.35 -14.41 3.46
C LEU A 193 10.89 -15.63 4.29
N LYS A 194 10.88 -16.83 3.69
CA LYS A 194 10.56 -18.09 4.38
C LYS A 194 11.51 -18.38 5.54
N ASN A 195 12.79 -18.05 5.38
CA ASN A 195 13.83 -18.22 6.40
C ASN A 195 13.88 -17.06 7.42
N GLY A 196 12.84 -16.23 7.48
CA GLY A 196 12.68 -15.18 8.48
C GLY A 196 13.67 -14.01 8.33
N ASN A 197 14.21 -13.75 7.13
CA ASN A 197 15.13 -12.63 6.94
C ASN A 197 14.40 -11.28 6.97
N ILE A 198 14.39 -10.65 8.15
CA ILE A 198 13.75 -9.35 8.40
C ILE A 198 14.38 -8.23 7.56
N ALA A 199 15.70 -8.24 7.35
CA ALA A 199 16.38 -7.21 6.57
C ALA A 199 15.89 -7.19 5.12
N VAL A 200 15.76 -8.38 4.50
CA VAL A 200 15.18 -8.55 3.16
C VAL A 200 13.72 -8.12 3.14
N ALA A 201 12.94 -8.48 4.16
CA ALA A 201 11.53 -8.10 4.25
C ALA A 201 11.32 -6.58 4.35
N LEU A 202 12.13 -5.88 5.15
CA LEU A 202 12.08 -4.42 5.25
C LEU A 202 12.39 -3.76 3.91
N ARG A 203 13.48 -4.20 3.26
CA ARG A 203 13.86 -3.72 1.92
C ARG A 203 12.72 -3.94 0.90
N PHE A 204 12.12 -5.13 0.91
CA PHE A 204 10.99 -5.48 0.06
C PHE A 204 9.77 -4.57 0.33
N ALA A 205 9.39 -4.41 1.60
CA ALA A 205 8.27 -3.59 2.01
C ALA A 205 8.45 -2.12 1.62
N GLY A 206 9.62 -1.54 1.91
CA GLY A 206 9.91 -0.15 1.55
C GLY A 206 9.91 0.08 0.03
N ARG A 207 10.41 -0.88 -0.76
CA ARG A 207 10.35 -0.80 -2.22
C ARG A 207 8.91 -0.86 -2.74
N LYS A 208 8.06 -1.74 -2.19
CA LYS A 208 6.63 -1.81 -2.56
C LYS A 208 5.91 -0.50 -2.27
N ILE A 209 6.11 0.06 -1.06
CA ILE A 209 5.50 1.34 -0.66
C ILE A 209 6.03 2.49 -1.53
N GLY A 210 7.35 2.58 -1.74
CA GLY A 210 7.95 3.61 -2.59
C GLY A 210 7.49 3.55 -4.04
N THR A 211 7.37 2.34 -4.62
CA THR A 211 6.79 2.15 -5.97
C THR A 211 5.33 2.62 -6.00
N ALA A 212 4.54 2.35 -4.97
CA ALA A 212 3.16 2.82 -4.90
C ALA A 212 3.07 4.36 -4.85
N PHE A 213 3.96 5.04 -4.13
CA PHE A 213 4.03 6.51 -4.19
C PHE A 213 4.43 7.03 -5.57
N ALA A 214 5.40 6.38 -6.23
CA ALA A 214 5.76 6.75 -7.60
C ALA A 214 4.60 6.56 -8.58
N ILE A 215 3.81 5.48 -8.44
CA ILE A 215 2.58 5.29 -9.22
C ILE A 215 1.55 6.39 -8.89
N ALA A 216 1.42 6.75 -7.62
CA ALA A 216 0.49 7.80 -7.17
C ALA A 216 0.78 9.17 -7.80
N THR A 217 2.01 9.46 -8.24
CA THR A 217 2.34 10.66 -9.01
C THR A 217 1.48 10.81 -10.28
N ALA A 218 0.99 9.71 -10.86
CA ALA A 218 0.10 9.77 -12.02
C ALA A 218 -1.19 10.57 -11.75
N ALA A 219 -1.67 10.60 -10.50
CA ALA A 219 -2.84 11.39 -10.08
C ALA A 219 -2.66 12.90 -10.25
N HIS A 220 -1.41 13.38 -10.18
CA HIS A 220 -1.07 14.79 -10.33
C HIS A 220 -0.78 15.19 -11.77
N ILE A 221 -0.43 14.22 -12.62
CA ILE A 221 -0.05 14.45 -14.03
C ILE A 221 -1.25 14.30 -14.97
N VAL A 222 -2.14 13.33 -14.69
CA VAL A 222 -3.24 12.98 -15.60
C VAL A 222 -4.51 13.69 -15.16
N VAL A 223 -5.04 14.57 -16.01
CA VAL A 223 -6.32 15.23 -15.78
C VAL A 223 -7.46 14.21 -15.93
N TYR A 224 -8.37 14.17 -14.95
CA TYR A 224 -9.54 13.31 -15.00
C TYR A 224 -10.58 13.88 -15.96
N GLU A 225 -11.00 13.09 -16.95
CA GLU A 225 -12.07 13.43 -17.86
C GLU A 225 -13.08 12.27 -17.96
N GLN A 226 -14.33 12.54 -17.56
CA GLN A 226 -15.34 11.50 -17.30
C GLN A 226 -15.71 10.68 -18.55
N TYR A 227 -15.63 11.27 -19.75
CA TYR A 227 -16.06 10.64 -21.00
C TYR A 227 -14.93 10.03 -21.84
N GLU A 228 -13.67 10.14 -21.39
CA GLU A 228 -12.49 9.64 -22.11
C GLU A 228 -11.70 8.59 -21.31
N VAL A 229 -12.43 7.72 -20.60
CA VAL A 229 -11.87 6.73 -19.66
C VAL A 229 -10.72 5.89 -20.26
N SER A 230 -10.82 5.47 -21.52
CA SER A 230 -9.76 4.69 -22.16
C SER A 230 -8.45 5.49 -22.34
N GLN A 231 -8.54 6.75 -22.77
CA GLN A 231 -7.38 7.59 -23.02
C GLN A 231 -6.68 7.96 -21.71
N ILE A 232 -7.45 8.35 -20.70
CA ILE A 232 -6.91 8.71 -19.39
C ILE A 232 -6.25 7.52 -18.70
N LEU A 233 -6.74 6.28 -18.91
CA LEU A 233 -6.10 5.08 -18.35
C LEU A 233 -4.75 4.76 -19.03
N VAL A 234 -4.65 4.98 -20.35
CA VAL A 234 -3.37 4.85 -21.06
C VAL A 234 -2.39 5.92 -20.58
N ALA A 235 -2.86 7.16 -20.43
CA ALA A 235 -2.05 8.24 -19.86
C ALA A 235 -1.60 7.92 -18.43
N TRP A 236 -2.48 7.39 -17.59
CA TRP A 236 -2.17 6.96 -16.23
C TRP A 236 -1.10 5.87 -16.21
N PHE A 237 -1.24 4.86 -17.07
CA PHE A 237 -0.25 3.79 -17.19
C PHE A 237 1.12 4.35 -17.59
N ILE A 238 1.18 5.18 -18.63
CA ILE A 238 2.44 5.77 -19.11
C ILE A 238 3.07 6.64 -18.02
N ALA A 239 2.30 7.53 -17.40
CA ALA A 239 2.77 8.39 -16.32
C ALA A 239 3.31 7.56 -15.13
N SER A 240 2.60 6.50 -14.75
CA SER A 240 3.03 5.58 -13.68
C SER A 240 4.35 4.89 -14.01
N VAL A 241 4.51 4.38 -15.23
CA VAL A 241 5.74 3.70 -15.67
C VAL A 241 6.92 4.68 -15.67
N VAL A 242 6.73 5.87 -16.24
CA VAL A 242 7.78 6.91 -16.27
C VAL A 242 8.17 7.32 -14.84
N ALA A 243 7.19 7.59 -13.97
CA ALA A 243 7.44 7.96 -12.59
C ALA A 243 8.19 6.87 -11.82
N VAL A 244 7.83 5.59 -12.00
CA VAL A 244 8.54 4.44 -11.38
C VAL A 244 9.98 4.34 -11.89
N ILE A 245 10.24 4.58 -13.18
CA ILE A 245 11.60 4.58 -13.74
C ILE A 245 12.44 5.70 -13.13
N VAL A 246 11.91 6.93 -13.11
CA VAL A 246 12.59 8.07 -12.49
C VAL A 246 12.86 7.82 -11.02
N TRP A 247 11.86 7.33 -10.29
CA TRP A 247 11.98 6.98 -8.88
C TRP A 247 13.05 5.92 -8.60
N GLU A 248 13.16 4.88 -9.44
CA GLU A 248 14.21 3.87 -9.30
C GLU A 248 15.62 4.44 -9.53
N ILE A 249 15.78 5.35 -10.49
CA ILE A 249 17.06 6.04 -10.72
C ILE A 249 17.44 6.86 -9.49
N LEU A 250 16.48 7.61 -8.92
CA LEU A 250 16.69 8.40 -7.70
C LEU A 250 17.04 7.50 -6.50
N CYS A 251 16.33 6.38 -6.32
CA CYS A 251 16.63 5.42 -5.27
C CYS A 251 18.03 4.84 -5.41
N PHE A 252 18.43 4.47 -6.63
CA PHE A 252 19.78 3.96 -6.89
C PHE A 252 20.85 5.00 -6.51
N ALA A 253 20.68 6.26 -6.93
CA ALA A 253 21.60 7.33 -6.58
C ALA A 253 21.65 7.56 -5.05
N ALA A 254 20.49 7.63 -4.39
CA ALA A 254 20.40 7.82 -2.94
C ALA A 254 21.06 6.68 -2.16
N GLU A 255 20.88 5.42 -2.57
CA GLU A 255 21.55 4.28 -1.96
C GLU A 255 23.07 4.37 -2.07
N GLN A 256 23.60 4.74 -3.24
CA GLN A 256 25.05 4.86 -3.43
C GLN A 256 25.65 5.99 -2.57
N ILE A 257 24.91 7.08 -2.36
CA ILE A 257 25.36 8.22 -1.56
C ILE A 257 25.29 7.89 -0.06
N ILE A 258 24.15 7.38 0.41
CA ILE A 258 23.88 7.18 1.85
C ILE A 258 24.61 5.96 2.39
N LEU A 259 24.62 4.86 1.64
CA LEU A 259 25.25 3.60 2.02
C LEU A 259 26.63 3.45 1.35
N TRP A 260 27.33 4.57 1.22
CA TRP A 260 28.65 4.63 0.61
C TRP A 260 29.62 3.66 1.32
N ARG A 261 30.32 2.84 0.53
CA ARG A 261 31.24 1.77 1.01
C ARG A 261 30.59 0.63 1.80
N VAL A 262 29.27 0.54 1.87
CA VAL A 262 28.59 -0.61 2.50
C VAL A 262 28.26 -1.64 1.43
N ASP A 263 28.69 -2.89 1.62
CA ASP A 263 28.19 -4.01 0.81
C ASP A 263 26.76 -4.38 1.24
N THR A 264 25.80 -3.56 0.81
CA THR A 264 24.37 -3.73 1.15
C THR A 264 23.83 -5.11 0.80
N ARG A 265 24.46 -5.80 -0.15
CA ARG A 265 24.07 -7.14 -0.58
C ARG A 265 24.42 -8.18 0.47
N SER A 266 25.70 -8.29 0.85
CA SER A 266 26.13 -9.28 1.85
C SER A 266 25.48 -8.96 3.21
N GLU A 267 25.45 -7.67 3.59
CA GLU A 267 24.85 -7.20 4.83
C GLU A 267 23.38 -7.66 4.97
N VAL A 268 22.55 -7.47 3.94
CA VAL A 268 21.11 -7.79 4.03
C VAL A 268 20.84 -9.28 3.90
N GLN A 269 21.58 -10.00 3.06
CA GLN A 269 21.27 -11.40 2.74
C GLN A 269 21.96 -12.40 3.64
N GLU A 270 23.27 -12.25 3.81
CA GLU A 270 24.11 -13.23 4.51
C GLU A 270 24.14 -12.90 6.00
N GLN A 271 24.35 -11.62 6.33
CA GLN A 271 24.44 -11.16 7.72
C GLN A 271 23.07 -10.82 8.34
N LYS A 272 22.02 -10.79 7.52
CA LYS A 272 20.65 -10.42 7.93
C LYS A 272 20.59 -9.09 8.70
N ASN A 273 21.40 -8.12 8.29
CA ASN A 273 21.54 -6.83 8.95
C ASN A 273 20.27 -5.98 8.82
N ILE A 274 19.45 -5.99 9.87
CA ILE A 274 18.17 -5.29 9.95
C ILE A 274 18.36 -3.78 9.79
N ALA A 275 19.46 -3.20 10.28
CA ALA A 275 19.71 -1.76 10.19
C ALA A 275 19.85 -1.32 8.73
N ILE A 276 20.63 -2.04 7.92
CA ILE A 276 20.77 -1.75 6.50
C ILE A 276 19.45 -1.95 5.76
N GLY A 277 18.72 -3.03 6.06
CA GLY A 277 17.38 -3.27 5.47
C GLY A 277 16.40 -2.14 5.79
N ALA A 278 16.41 -1.62 7.02
CA ALA A 278 15.58 -0.50 7.45
C ALA A 278 15.96 0.81 6.74
N VAL A 279 17.25 1.12 6.63
CA VAL A 279 17.72 2.32 5.91
C VAL A 279 17.31 2.26 4.44
N GLN A 280 17.49 1.12 3.77
CA GLN A 280 17.02 0.95 2.38
C GLN A 280 15.51 1.12 2.25
N ALA A 281 14.74 0.55 3.20
CA ALA A 281 13.29 0.72 3.20
C ALA A 281 12.88 2.19 3.28
N VAL A 282 13.52 2.96 4.17
CA VAL A 282 13.26 4.39 4.34
C VAL A 282 13.69 5.19 3.11
N ILE A 283 14.84 4.89 2.50
CA ILE A 283 15.27 5.56 1.26
C ILE A 283 14.20 5.41 0.17
N TYR A 284 13.70 4.19 -0.04
CA TYR A 284 12.68 3.92 -1.06
C TYR A 284 11.37 4.65 -0.78
N ILE A 285 10.90 4.63 0.47
CA ILE A 285 9.67 5.32 0.88
C ILE A 285 9.84 6.83 0.74
N ALA A 286 10.96 7.39 1.22
CA ALA A 286 11.22 8.83 1.19
C ALA A 286 11.33 9.35 -0.25
N MET A 287 12.08 8.68 -1.12
CA MET A 287 12.15 9.07 -2.53
C MET A 287 10.79 8.94 -3.24
N GLY A 288 9.99 7.94 -2.87
CA GLY A 288 8.63 7.77 -3.39
C GLY A 288 7.73 8.92 -2.97
N LEU A 289 7.74 9.24 -1.67
CA LEU A 289 6.99 10.37 -1.12
C LEU A 289 7.36 11.68 -1.83
N LEU A 290 8.65 11.96 -2.00
CA LEU A 290 9.15 13.19 -2.62
C LEU A 290 8.68 13.36 -4.08
N ILE A 291 8.67 12.29 -4.88
CA ILE A 291 8.18 12.37 -6.26
C ILE A 291 6.64 12.43 -6.32
N SER A 292 5.94 11.92 -5.30
CA SER A 292 4.48 11.98 -5.20
C SER A 292 3.94 13.31 -4.64
N SER A 293 4.81 14.17 -4.09
CA SER A 293 4.44 15.47 -3.54
C SER A 293 4.52 16.63 -4.54
N ILE A 294 4.71 16.32 -5.82
CA ILE A 294 4.79 17.27 -6.93
C ILE A 294 3.39 17.43 -7.53
#